data_AF-K9STI0-F1
#
_entry.id   AF-K9STI0-F1
#
_cell.length_a   1.000
_cell.length_b   1.000
_cell.length_c   1.000
_cell.angle_alpha   90.00
_cell.angle_beta   90.00
_cell.angle_gamma   90.00
#
_symmetry.space_group_name_H-M   'P 1'
#
loop_
_entity.id
_entity.type
_entity.pdbx_description
1 polymer ?
#
loop_
_entity_poly.entity_id
_entity_poly.type
_entity_poly.pdbx_seq_one_letter_code
_entity_poly.pdbx_strand_id
1 'polypeptide(L)'
;MLQPFRAVAPPPIYTEKGLLLQSQDLNLAFSVDLVQEVLLKASVTLESERSITQYRTETIPVIFGRKSCPPTSEITLVLIKIPEVKGGLVAIACTNIPNLIAINPLDWQNMEFDTSPWQSDGKAYNFNGVIYNHVIGIVKKP
;
A
#
# COMPACT_ATOMS: atom_id res chain seq x y z
N MET A 1 -18.17 31.67 43.23
CA MET A 1 -17.21 30.61 42.84
C MET A 1 -17.63 30.11 41.47
N LEU A 2 -16.77 30.25 40.46
CA LEU A 2 -17.00 29.71 39.11
C LEU A 2 -16.50 28.27 39.08
N GLN A 3 -17.36 27.31 38.72
CA GLN A 3 -16.91 25.94 38.45
C GLN A 3 -15.98 25.95 37.23
N PRO A 4 -14.90 25.14 37.21
CA PRO A 4 -14.06 25.04 36.04
C PRO A 4 -14.87 24.41 34.91
N PHE A 5 -14.98 25.11 33.78
CA PHE A 5 -15.46 24.54 32.53
C PHE A 5 -14.56 23.35 32.21
N ARG A 6 -15.06 22.12 32.44
CA ARG A 6 -14.50 20.94 31.79
C ARG A 6 -14.75 21.15 30.30
N ALA A 7 -13.71 21.56 29.56
CA ALA A 7 -13.72 21.44 28.12
C ALA A 7 -13.90 19.96 27.81
N VAL A 8 -15.14 19.55 27.53
CA VAL A 8 -15.43 18.22 27.02
C VAL A 8 -14.89 18.22 25.60
N ALA A 9 -13.63 17.81 25.45
CA ALA A 9 -13.08 17.55 24.13
C ALA A 9 -14.01 16.53 23.46
N PRO A 10 -14.41 16.75 22.18
CA PRO A 10 -15.21 15.77 21.47
C PRO A 10 -14.49 14.42 21.49
N PRO A 11 -15.24 13.30 21.55
CA PRO A 11 -14.65 11.98 21.59
C PRO A 11 -13.71 11.80 20.38
N PRO A 12 -12.57 11.13 20.56
CA PRO A 12 -11.62 10.93 19.48
C PRO A 12 -12.33 10.25 18.31
N ILE A 13 -12.27 10.88 17.14
CA ILE A 13 -12.78 10.29 15.91
C ILE A 13 -11.87 9.11 15.59
N TYR A 14 -12.44 7.91 15.51
CA TYR A 14 -11.69 6.73 15.10
C TYR A 14 -11.23 6.90 13.65
N THR A 15 -9.93 6.82 13.43
CA THR A 15 -9.33 6.89 12.09
C THR A 15 -8.48 5.66 11.84
N GLU A 16 -8.64 5.06 10.68
CA GLU A 16 -7.80 3.98 10.18
C GLU A 16 -6.50 4.57 9.62
N LYS A 17 -5.36 3.92 9.88
CA LYS A 17 -4.08 4.35 9.30
C LYS A 17 -3.89 3.66 7.95
N GLY A 18 -3.80 4.48 6.90
CA GLY A 18 -3.61 4.01 5.52
C GLY A 18 -2.27 4.46 4.95
N LEU A 19 -1.76 3.68 4.00
CA LEU A 19 -0.65 4.07 3.14
C LEU A 19 -1.18 4.21 1.71
N LEU A 20 -1.07 5.43 1.16
CA LEU A 20 -1.35 5.70 -0.24
C LEU A 20 -0.07 5.58 -1.05
N LEU A 21 -0.09 4.79 -2.12
CA LEU A 21 1.02 4.68 -3.05
C LEU A 21 0.53 4.71 -4.49
N GLN A 22 1.41 5.19 -5.36
CA GLN A 22 1.22 5.12 -6.80
C GLN A 22 2.25 4.17 -7.37
N SER A 23 1.79 3.21 -8.17
CA SER A 23 2.62 2.19 -8.79
C SER A 23 2.24 2.09 -10.27
N GLN A 24 3.05 2.69 -11.13
CA GLN A 24 2.75 2.90 -12.55
C GLN A 24 1.44 3.71 -12.72
N ASP A 25 0.43 3.12 -13.37
CA ASP A 25 -0.90 3.69 -13.63
C ASP A 25 -1.89 3.43 -12.47
N LEU A 26 -1.48 2.67 -11.45
CA LEU A 26 -2.35 2.30 -10.33
C LEU A 26 -2.15 3.23 -9.12
N ASN A 27 -3.26 3.63 -8.53
CA ASN A 27 -3.32 4.32 -7.23
C ASN A 27 -3.89 3.35 -6.21
N LEU A 28 -3.07 2.93 -5.25
CA LEU A 28 -3.40 1.89 -4.30
C LEU A 28 -3.39 2.45 -2.87
N ALA A 29 -4.36 2.05 -2.07
CA ALA A 29 -4.44 2.31 -0.65
C ALA A 29 -4.33 1.00 0.13
N PHE A 30 -3.43 0.93 1.09
CA PHE A 30 -3.24 -0.23 1.95
C PHE A 30 -3.50 0.14 3.40
N SER A 31 -4.08 -0.77 4.19
CA SER A 31 -3.95 -0.68 5.64
C SER A 31 -2.48 -0.78 6.03
N VAL A 32 -2.04 0.07 6.96
CA VAL A 32 -0.65 0.06 7.46
C VAL A 32 -0.30 -1.27 8.13
N ASP A 33 -1.28 -2.02 8.63
CA ASP A 33 -1.05 -3.34 9.23
C ASP A 33 -0.52 -4.37 8.23
N LEU A 34 -0.79 -4.17 6.93
CA LEU A 34 -0.25 -4.99 5.85
C LEU A 34 1.16 -4.54 5.44
N VAL A 35 1.59 -3.34 5.81
CA VAL A 35 2.87 -2.76 5.40
C VAL A 35 3.96 -3.17 6.39
N GLN A 36 4.99 -3.87 5.89
CA GLN A 36 6.14 -4.25 6.69
C GLN A 36 7.18 -3.13 6.78
N GLU A 37 7.56 -2.54 5.64
CA GLU A 37 8.60 -1.51 5.57
C GLU A 37 8.54 -0.74 4.24
N VAL A 38 9.03 0.50 4.23
CA VAL A 38 9.25 1.28 3.00
C VAL A 38 10.75 1.42 2.78
N LEU A 39 11.27 0.83 1.70
CA LEU A 39 12.67 0.88 1.33
C LEU A 39 12.89 2.03 0.34
N LEU A 40 13.72 2.98 0.73
CA LEU A 40 14.14 4.07 -0.16
C LEU A 40 15.41 3.68 -0.90
N LYS A 41 15.51 4.05 -2.19
CA LYS A 41 16.68 3.78 -3.04
C LYS A 41 17.09 2.29 -3.08
N ALA A 42 16.10 1.41 -3.10
CA ALA A 42 16.34 -0.02 -3.26
C ALA A 42 16.66 -0.37 -4.71
N SER A 43 17.41 -1.44 -4.92
CA SER A 43 17.69 -2.00 -6.24
C SER A 43 16.74 -3.15 -6.57
N VAL A 44 16.35 -3.24 -7.84
CA VAL A 44 15.61 -4.37 -8.42
C VAL A 44 16.48 -5.03 -9.48
N THR A 45 16.68 -6.33 -9.36
CA THR A 45 17.44 -7.13 -10.33
C THR A 45 16.53 -8.17 -10.99
N LEU A 46 16.95 -8.67 -12.15
CA LEU A 46 16.28 -9.79 -12.82
C LEU A 46 17.04 -11.07 -12.49
N GLU A 47 16.38 -12.04 -11.86
CA GLU A 47 16.91 -13.37 -11.60
C GLU A 47 15.94 -14.41 -12.16
N SER A 48 16.40 -15.25 -13.09
CA SER A 48 15.59 -16.32 -13.71
C SER A 48 14.20 -15.83 -14.18
N GLU A 49 14.16 -14.73 -14.94
CA GLU A 49 12.93 -14.09 -15.46
C GLU A 49 12.00 -13.49 -14.38
N ARG A 50 12.47 -13.34 -13.14
CA ARG A 50 11.72 -12.72 -12.04
C ARG A 50 12.41 -11.47 -11.54
N SER A 51 11.63 -10.41 -11.41
CA SER A 51 12.09 -9.17 -10.81
C SER A 51 12.09 -9.32 -9.30
N ILE A 52 13.25 -9.09 -8.71
CA ILE A 52 13.49 -9.34 -7.29
C ILE A 52 14.24 -8.20 -6.63
N THR A 53 14.14 -8.11 -5.32
CA THR A 53 15.00 -7.27 -4.48
C THR A 53 15.52 -8.12 -3.32
N GLN A 54 16.68 -7.75 -2.80
CA GLN A 54 17.24 -8.38 -1.60
C GLN A 54 16.79 -7.59 -0.38
N TYR A 55 16.12 -8.28 0.55
CA TYR A 55 15.74 -7.71 1.83
C TYR A 55 16.23 -8.62 2.95
N ARG A 56 17.23 -8.14 3.70
CA ARG A 56 17.95 -8.93 4.70
C ARG A 56 18.57 -10.17 4.06
N THR A 57 18.10 -11.37 4.43
CA THR A 57 18.57 -12.66 3.89
C THR A 57 17.58 -13.27 2.89
N GLU A 58 16.54 -12.54 2.51
CA GLU A 58 15.45 -13.04 1.67
C GLU A 58 15.39 -12.32 0.32
N THR A 59 15.07 -13.11 -0.71
CA THR A 59 14.76 -12.60 -2.04
C THR A 59 13.26 -12.35 -2.16
N ILE A 60 12.86 -11.10 -2.34
CA ILE A 60 11.45 -10.69 -2.42
C ILE A 60 11.08 -10.38 -3.87
N PRO A 61 9.96 -10.91 -4.41
CA PRO A 61 9.47 -10.55 -5.73
C PRO A 61 8.98 -9.10 -5.77
N VAL A 62 9.26 -8.40 -6.87
CA VAL A 62 8.92 -6.99 -7.05
C VAL A 62 7.92 -6.80 -8.19
N ILE A 63 6.78 -6.18 -7.88
CA ILE A 63 5.72 -5.83 -8.84
C ILE A 63 5.77 -4.33 -9.10
N PHE A 64 5.62 -3.94 -10.36
CA PHE A 64 5.38 -2.55 -10.76
C PHE A 64 4.10 -2.44 -11.59
N GLY A 65 3.09 -1.84 -10.99
CA GLY A 65 1.73 -1.73 -11.53
C GLY A 65 1.08 -3.10 -11.61
N ARG A 66 0.93 -3.59 -12.84
CA ARG A 66 0.32 -4.89 -13.16
C ARG A 66 1.34 -5.94 -13.65
N LYS A 67 2.63 -5.61 -13.65
CA LYS A 67 3.70 -6.40 -14.28
C LYS A 67 4.89 -6.58 -13.34
N SER A 68 5.81 -7.47 -13.69
CA SER A 68 7.11 -7.56 -13.04
C SER A 68 7.86 -6.23 -13.20
N CYS A 69 8.52 -5.76 -12.14
CA CYS A 69 9.25 -4.49 -12.17
C CYS A 69 10.49 -4.59 -13.08
N PRO A 70 10.74 -3.65 -14.01
CA PRO A 70 12.01 -3.66 -14.74
C PRO A 70 13.20 -3.52 -13.77
N PRO A 71 14.39 -4.06 -14.12
CA PRO A 71 15.58 -3.87 -13.31
C PRO A 71 15.91 -2.38 -13.16
N THR A 72 16.24 -1.95 -11.95
CA THR A 72 16.57 -0.54 -11.66
C THR A 72 17.49 -0.46 -10.44
N SER A 73 18.39 0.52 -10.41
CA SER A 73 19.36 0.68 -9.32
C SER A 73 18.80 1.43 -8.12
N GLU A 74 17.86 2.34 -8.32
CA GLU A 74 17.25 3.14 -7.26
C GLU A 74 15.75 3.31 -7.50
N ILE A 75 14.94 2.73 -6.62
CA ILE A 75 13.50 2.91 -6.59
C ILE A 75 12.97 2.85 -5.16
N THR A 76 11.80 3.45 -4.92
CA THR A 76 11.09 3.28 -3.66
C THR A 76 10.26 2.00 -3.72
N LEU A 77 10.47 1.09 -2.76
CA LEU A 77 9.71 -0.14 -2.64
C LEU A 77 8.89 -0.13 -1.35
N VAL A 78 7.63 -0.55 -1.43
CA VAL A 78 6.81 -0.83 -0.25
C VAL A 78 6.74 -2.34 -0.08
N LEU A 79 7.25 -2.85 1.04
CA LEU A 79 7.12 -4.25 1.40
C LEU A 79 5.79 -4.46 2.09
N ILE A 80 4.99 -5.37 1.55
CA ILE A 80 3.72 -5.77 2.16
C ILE A 80 3.73 -7.25 2.50
N LYS A 81 3.03 -7.59 3.59
CA LYS A 81 2.77 -8.96 4.00
C LYS A 81 1.53 -9.47 3.30
N ILE A 82 1.70 -10.55 2.54
CA ILE A 82 0.60 -11.27 1.89
C ILE A 82 0.77 -12.75 2.24
N PRO A 83 -0.01 -13.28 3.20
CA PRO A 83 0.05 -14.68 3.61
C PRO A 83 -0.10 -15.68 2.46
N GLU A 84 -0.82 -15.30 1.40
CA GLU A 84 -1.11 -16.12 0.23
C GLU A 84 0.10 -16.32 -0.70
N VAL A 85 1.15 -15.50 -0.55
CA VAL A 85 2.36 -15.57 -1.39
C VAL A 85 3.43 -16.42 -0.69
N LYS A 86 4.11 -17.28 -1.45
CA LYS A 86 5.24 -18.09 -0.95
C LYS A 86 6.35 -17.16 -0.46
N GLY A 87 6.68 -17.22 0.84
CA GLY A 87 7.62 -16.31 1.51
C GLY A 87 6.94 -15.14 2.24
N GLY A 88 5.63 -14.96 2.08
CA GLY A 88 4.81 -14.04 2.87
C GLY A 88 5.02 -12.54 2.59
N LEU A 89 5.96 -12.18 1.71
CA LEU A 89 6.29 -10.79 1.39
C LEU A 89 6.29 -10.55 -0.12
N VAL A 90 5.81 -9.38 -0.51
CA VAL A 90 5.91 -8.83 -1.86
C VAL A 90 6.35 -7.38 -1.78
N ALA A 91 7.20 -6.96 -2.71
CA ALA A 91 7.61 -5.57 -2.86
C ALA A 91 6.81 -4.90 -3.98
N ILE A 92 6.32 -3.69 -3.73
CA ILE A 92 5.65 -2.85 -4.72
C ILE A 92 6.57 -1.68 -5.07
N ALA A 93 6.96 -1.61 -6.34
CA ALA A 93 7.69 -0.48 -6.88
C ALA A 93 6.77 0.74 -6.98
N CYS A 94 7.21 1.86 -6.43
CA CYS A 94 6.43 3.09 -6.38
C CYS A 94 6.97 4.13 -7.36
N THR A 95 6.07 4.79 -8.08
CA THR A 95 6.38 5.93 -8.94
C THR A 95 6.76 7.16 -8.12
N ASN A 96 6.10 7.32 -6.98
CA ASN A 96 6.27 8.44 -6.05
C ASN A 96 6.47 7.92 -4.62
N ILE A 97 6.94 8.78 -3.72
CA ILE A 97 7.04 8.44 -2.30
C ILE A 97 5.63 8.19 -1.73
N PRO A 98 5.38 7.05 -1.08
CA PRO A 98 4.09 6.76 -0.44
C PRO A 98 3.73 7.77 0.65
N ASN A 99 2.44 8.05 0.82
CA ASN A 99 1.93 8.97 1.83
C ASN A 99 1.20 8.19 2.93
N LEU A 100 1.61 8.42 4.17
CA LEU A 100 0.92 7.92 5.35
C LEU A 100 -0.25 8.86 5.68
N ILE A 101 -1.45 8.30 5.82
CA ILE A 101 -2.66 9.08 6.07
C ILE A 101 -3.51 8.46 7.19
N ALA A 102 -4.39 9.28 7.75
CA ALA A 102 -5.47 8.84 8.64
C ALA A 102 -6.79 9.00 7.90
N ILE A 103 -7.54 7.90 7.73
CA ILE A 103 -8.78 7.84 6.97
C ILE A 103 -9.93 7.68 7.96
N ASN A 104 -10.95 8.53 7.87
CA ASN A 104 -12.19 8.28 8.59
C ASN A 104 -12.94 7.15 7.88
N PRO A 105 -13.49 6.14 8.58
CA PRO A 105 -14.27 5.08 7.94
C PRO A 105 -15.40 5.57 7.02
N LEU A 106 -15.94 6.78 7.27
CA LEU A 106 -16.97 7.41 6.45
C LEU A 106 -16.46 8.02 5.14
N ASP A 107 -15.14 8.21 5.00
CA ASP A 107 -14.52 8.77 3.79
C ASP A 107 -14.31 7.71 2.70
N TRP A 108 -14.47 6.42 3.04
CA TRP A 108 -14.45 5.34 2.07
C TRP A 108 -15.66 5.42 1.14
N GLN A 109 -15.39 5.37 -0.15
CA GLN A 109 -16.41 5.35 -1.20
C GLN A 109 -16.51 3.95 -1.77
N ASN A 110 -17.73 3.43 -1.95
CA ASN A 110 -17.93 2.15 -2.63
C ASN A 110 -17.62 2.33 -4.12
N MET A 111 -16.56 1.68 -4.58
CA MET A 111 -16.08 1.78 -5.95
C MET A 111 -15.22 0.57 -6.29
N GLU A 112 -15.59 -0.16 -7.34
CA GLU A 112 -14.82 -1.30 -7.84
C GLU A 112 -14.02 -0.89 -9.06
N PHE A 113 -12.72 -1.22 -9.04
CA PHE A 113 -11.81 -1.06 -10.16
C PHE A 113 -11.14 -2.38 -10.48
N ASP A 114 -10.92 -2.65 -11.77
CA ASP A 114 -9.99 -3.71 -12.14
C ASP A 114 -8.56 -3.27 -11.82
N THR A 115 -8.05 -3.75 -10.68
CA THR A 115 -6.68 -3.54 -10.24
C THR A 115 -5.83 -4.81 -10.32
N SER A 116 -6.23 -5.80 -11.11
CA SER A 116 -5.47 -7.06 -11.22
C SER A 116 -3.97 -6.79 -11.46
N PRO A 117 -3.05 -7.41 -10.69
CA PRO A 117 -3.26 -8.57 -9.82
C PRO A 117 -3.73 -8.25 -8.39
N TRP A 118 -3.96 -6.98 -8.03
CA TRP A 118 -4.35 -6.55 -6.69
C TRP A 118 -5.82 -6.87 -6.40
N GLN A 119 -6.07 -7.50 -5.26
CA GLN A 119 -7.41 -7.77 -4.75
C GLN A 119 -7.93 -6.58 -3.95
N SER A 120 -9.13 -6.12 -4.28
CA SER A 120 -9.83 -5.01 -3.60
C SER A 120 -11.06 -5.53 -2.86
N ASP A 121 -11.49 -4.82 -1.81
CA ASP A 121 -12.77 -5.03 -1.11
C ASP A 121 -13.89 -4.10 -1.62
N GLY A 122 -13.68 -3.42 -2.75
CA GLY A 122 -14.66 -2.54 -3.38
C GLY A 122 -14.75 -1.15 -2.75
N LYS A 123 -13.72 -0.73 -2.00
CA LYS A 123 -13.61 0.61 -1.43
C LYS A 123 -12.52 1.43 -2.09
N ALA A 124 -12.73 2.74 -2.17
CA ALA A 124 -11.72 3.68 -2.60
C ALA A 124 -11.71 4.94 -1.74
N TYR A 125 -10.55 5.59 -1.68
CA TYR A 125 -10.34 6.83 -0.95
C TYR A 125 -9.92 7.94 -1.91
N ASN A 126 -10.58 9.10 -1.83
CA ASN A 126 -10.21 10.28 -2.61
C ASN A 126 -9.28 11.17 -1.79
N PHE A 127 -8.04 11.31 -2.23
CA PHE A 127 -7.06 12.20 -1.64
C PHE A 127 -6.63 13.24 -2.66
N ASN A 128 -6.93 14.51 -2.38
CA ASN A 128 -6.58 15.65 -3.24
C ASN A 128 -7.03 15.48 -4.71
N GLY A 129 -8.19 14.87 -4.94
CA GLY A 129 -8.75 14.65 -6.28
C GLY A 129 -8.26 13.37 -6.97
N VAL A 130 -7.40 12.58 -6.33
CA VAL A 130 -6.91 11.30 -6.83
C VAL A 130 -7.59 10.16 -6.07
N ILE A 131 -8.19 9.23 -6.81
CA ILE A 131 -8.86 8.06 -6.24
C ILE A 131 -7.85 6.93 -6.07
N TYR A 132 -7.71 6.44 -4.84
CA TYR A 132 -6.89 5.30 -4.47
C TYR A 132 -7.78 4.11 -4.15
N ASN A 133 -7.60 3.00 -4.85
CA ASN A 133 -8.36 1.78 -4.59
C ASN A 133 -7.81 1.07 -3.35
N HIS A 134 -8.68 0.68 -2.42
CA HIS A 134 -8.28 -0.08 -1.25
C HIS A 134 -7.93 -1.52 -1.67
N VAL A 135 -6.73 -1.95 -1.29
CA VAL A 135 -6.18 -3.26 -1.63
C VAL A 135 -5.99 -4.06 -0.36
N ILE A 136 -6.52 -5.28 -0.38
CA ILE A 136 -6.46 -6.23 0.73
C ILE A 136 -5.54 -7.42 0.46
N GLY A 137 -5.03 -7.56 -0.77
CA GLY A 137 -4.14 -8.67 -1.13
C GLY A 137 -3.84 -8.74 -2.62
N ILE A 138 -3.46 -9.94 -3.08
CA ILE A 138 -3.21 -10.27 -4.48
C ILE A 138 -4.13 -11.43 -4.88
N VAL A 139 -4.72 -11.34 -6.07
CA VAL A 139 -5.56 -12.39 -6.65
C VAL A 139 -4.74 -13.66 -6.83
N LYS A 140 -5.16 -14.75 -6.19
CA LYS A 140 -4.63 -16.08 -6.45
C LYS A 140 -5.06 -16.50 -7.86
N LYS A 141 -4.14 -16.60 -8.81
CA LYS A 141 -4.46 -17.25 -10.09
C LYS A 141 -4.86 -18.71 -9.79
N PRO A 142 -5.98 -19.21 -10.33
CA PRO A 142 -6.39 -20.60 -10.19
C PRO A 142 -5.38 -21.56 -10.82
#